data_AF-A0A9D1LIX4-F1
#
_entry.id   AF-A0A9D1LIX4-F1
#
_cell.length_a   1.000
_cell.length_b   1.000
_cell.length_c   1.000
_cell.angle_alpha   90.00
_cell.angle_beta   90.00
_cell.angle_gamma   90.00
#
_symmetry.space_group_name_H-M   'P 1'
#
loop_
_entity.id
_entity.type
_entity.pdbx_description
1 polymer ?
#
loop_
_entity_poly.entity_id
_entity_poly.type
_entity_poly.pdbx_seq_one_letter_code
_entity_poly.pdbx_strand_id
1 'polypeptide(L)' 'MARKSLAWVLAVLLAVGVWGMAGVSLSTVSAATNGDYTYTTLSDGTLSITGYTGSERDLVIPAQLDGIPVTSISNNAF' A
#
# COMPACT_ATOMS: atom_id res chain seq x y z
N MET A 1 -2.05 -23.56 48.32
CA MET A 1 -2.89 -22.50 47.72
C MET A 1 -2.07 -21.72 46.67
N ALA A 2 -1.49 -22.42 45.69
CA ALA A 2 -0.53 -21.87 44.70
C ALA A 2 -1.04 -22.05 43.25
N ARG A 3 -2.31 -21.68 43.01
CA ARG A 3 -2.99 -21.89 41.71
C ARG A 3 -3.61 -20.61 41.12
N LYS A 4 -3.45 -19.46 41.78
CA LYS A 4 -4.11 -18.19 41.38
C LYS A 4 -3.15 -17.04 41.04
N SER A 5 -1.87 -17.13 41.37
CA SER A 5 -0.86 -16.11 41.05
C SER A 5 -0.19 -16.33 39.68
N LEU A 6 -0.09 -17.57 39.21
CA LEU A 6 0.53 -17.88 37.91
C LEU A 6 -0.32 -17.39 36.73
N ALA A 7 -1.66 -17.48 36.84
CA ALA A 7 -2.58 -16.98 35.83
C ALA A 7 -2.60 -15.45 35.75
N TRP A 8 -2.38 -14.76 36.88
CA TRP A 8 -2.31 -13.30 36.92
C TRP A 8 -1.04 -12.75 36.27
N VAL A 9 0.11 -13.41 36.49
CA VAL A 9 1.39 -12.99 35.90
C VAL A 9 1.41 -13.24 34.38
N LEU A 10 0.78 -14.31 33.88
CA LEU A 10 0.62 -14.57 32.44
C LEU A 10 -0.30 -13.56 31.74
N ALA A 11 -1.37 -13.09 32.39
CA ALA A 11 -2.24 -12.05 31.84
C ALA A 11 -1.54 -10.68 31.76
N VAL A 12 -0.71 -10.34 32.75
CA VAL A 12 0.07 -9.09 32.76
C VAL A 12 1.21 -9.15 31.72
N LEU A 13 1.84 -10.30 31.51
CA LEU A 13 2.90 -10.48 30.51
C LEU A 13 2.42 -10.42 29.05
N LEU A 14 1.13 -10.65 28.78
CA LEU A 14 0.55 -10.44 27.45
C LEU A 14 0.10 -8.99 27.21
N ALA A 15 -0.11 -8.20 28.26
CA ALA A 15 -0.56 -6.81 28.16
C ALA A 15 0.57 -5.77 28.01
N VAL A 16 1.82 -6.12 28.34
CA VAL A 16 2.95 -5.16 28.31
C VAL A 16 3.76 -5.22 27.00
N GLY A 17 3.53 -6.22 26.14
CA GLY A 17 4.23 -6.37 24.86
C GLY A 17 3.72 -5.51 23.70
N VAL A 18 2.62 -4.77 23.88
CA VAL A 18 1.92 -4.04 22.79
C VAL A 18 1.87 -2.53 23.05
N TRP A 19 2.94 -1.95 23.60
CA TRP A 19 3.08 -0.48 23.72
C TRP A 19 4.34 0.06 23.02
N GLY A 20 5.22 -0.82 22.53
CA GLY A 20 6.51 -0.45 21.94
C GLY A 20 6.58 -0.45 20.40
N MET A 21 5.48 -0.70 19.68
CA MET A 21 5.48 -0.82 18.22
C MET A 21 4.63 0.28 17.54
N ALA A 22 4.64 1.50 18.08
CA ALA A 22 4.04 2.67 17.44
C ALA A 22 5.00 3.37 16.45
N GLY A 23 5.88 2.61 15.78
CA GLY A 23 6.94 3.16 14.93
C GLY A 23 7.20 2.40 13.62
N VAL A 24 6.37 1.42 13.27
CA VAL A 24 6.50 0.76 11.97
C VAL A 24 5.87 1.68 10.93
N SER A 25 6.70 2.50 10.29
CA SER A 25 6.31 3.19 9.05
C SER A 25 6.16 2.12 7.98
N LEU A 26 4.93 1.62 7.84
CA LEU A 26 4.57 0.77 6.73
C LEU A 26 4.62 1.67 5.48
N SER A 27 5.71 1.55 4.70
CA SER A 27 5.74 2.04 3.33
C SER A 27 4.75 1.18 2.54
N THR A 28 3.47 1.51 2.67
CA THR A 28 2.44 0.99 1.78
C THR A 28 2.84 1.47 0.39
N VAL A 29 3.38 0.58 -0.44
CA VAL A 29 3.39 0.79 -1.88
C VAL A 29 1.92 0.78 -2.28
N SER A 30 1.29 1.94 -2.21
CA SER A 30 -0.05 2.15 -2.70
C SER A 30 0.08 2.26 -4.21
N ALA A 31 0.06 1.11 -4.87
CA ALA A 31 -0.34 1.07 -6.27
C ALA A 31 -1.84 1.39 -6.26
N ALA A 32 -2.18 2.66 -6.45
CA ALA A 32 -3.56 3.02 -6.69
C ALA A 32 -3.94 2.43 -8.06
N THR A 33 -5.08 1.76 -8.09
CA THR A 33 -5.65 1.16 -9.30
C THR A 33 -6.90 1.95 -9.64
N ASN A 34 -6.85 2.68 -10.76
CA ASN A 34 -8.03 3.34 -11.32
C ASN A 34 -8.46 2.49 -12.53
N GLY A 35 -9.44 1.62 -12.28
CA GLY A 35 -9.85 0.58 -13.23
C GLY A 35 -8.74 -0.43 -13.48
N ASP A 36 -8.34 -0.57 -14.74
CA ASP A 36 -7.36 -1.55 -15.21
C ASP A 36 -5.90 -1.06 -15.14
N TYR A 37 -5.65 0.19 -14.74
CA TYR A 37 -4.30 0.77 -14.69
C TYR A 37 -3.65 0.57 -13.33
N THR A 38 -2.40 0.15 -13.34
CA THR A 38 -1.49 0.19 -12.20
C THR A 38 -0.48 1.33 -12.40
N TYR A 39 -0.27 2.16 -11.38
CA TYR A 39 0.63 3.31 -11.46
C TYR A 39 1.32 3.62 -10.14
N THR A 40 2.38 4.43 -10.23
CA THR A 40 3.10 4.98 -9.09
C THR A 40 3.17 6.49 -9.18
N THR A 41 3.15 7.16 -8.03
CA THR A 41 3.39 8.60 -7.96
C THR A 41 4.88 8.89 -7.98
N LEU A 42 5.27 9.82 -8.85
CA LEU A 42 6.64 10.33 -8.98
C LEU A 42 6.91 11.44 -7.96
N SER A 43 8.18 11.75 -7.73
CA SER A 43 8.59 12.78 -6.76
C SER A 43 8.17 14.20 -7.14
N ASP A 44 7.79 14.43 -8.40
CA ASP A 44 7.24 15.70 -8.89
C ASP A 44 5.71 15.81 -8.71
N GLY A 45 5.08 14.79 -8.13
CA GLY A 45 3.63 14.74 -7.91
C GLY A 45 2.83 14.27 -9.12
N THR A 46 3.47 13.76 -10.16
CA THR A 46 2.80 13.21 -11.34
C THR A 46 2.75 11.67 -11.30
N LEU A 47 2.01 11.04 -12.22
CA LEU A 47 1.85 9.58 -12.27
C LEU A 47 2.68 8.95 -13.39
N SER A 48 3.28 7.82 -13.05
CA SER A 48 3.88 6.89 -14.00
C SER A 48 3.07 5.61 -14.06
N ILE A 49 2.58 5.25 -15.25
CA ILE A 49 1.88 3.97 -15.45
C ILE A 49 2.93 2.85 -15.39
N THR A 50 2.66 1.85 -14.56
CA THR A 50 3.52 0.67 -14.36
C THR A 50 2.88 -0.62 -14.86
N GLY A 51 1.58 -0.60 -15.15
CA GLY A 51 0.85 -1.76 -15.66
C GLY A 51 -0.52 -1.39 -16.20
N TYR A 52 -1.04 -2.24 -17.08
CA TYR A 52 -2.42 -2.22 -17.54
C TYR A 52 -2.90 -3.68 -17.67
N THR A 53 -4.00 -4.00 -17.02
CA THR A 53 -4.58 -5.36 -17.00
C THR A 53 -5.84 -5.50 -17.83
N GLY A 54 -6.22 -4.46 -18.57
CA GLY A 54 -7.42 -4.47 -19.38
C GLY A 54 -7.23 -5.29 -20.67
N SER A 55 -8.34 -5.64 -21.30
CA SER A 55 -8.36 -6.49 -22.51
C SER A 55 -8.60 -5.71 -23.80
N GLU A 56 -8.51 -4.39 -23.75
CA GLU A 56 -8.72 -3.51 -24.89
C GLU A 56 -7.59 -3.69 -25.92
N ARG A 57 -7.95 -3.76 -27.20
CA ARG A 57 -6.99 -3.81 -28.30
C ARG A 57 -6.43 -2.44 -28.67
N ASP A 58 -7.26 -1.40 -28.52
CA ASP A 58 -6.91 -0.02 -28.79
C ASP A 58 -7.04 0.76 -27.49
N LEU A 59 -5.91 0.97 -26.82
CA LEU A 59 -5.85 1.62 -25.52
C LEU A 59 -5.48 3.10 -25.67
N VAL A 60 -6.34 3.99 -25.17
CA VAL A 60 -6.02 5.42 -25.06
C VAL A 60 -5.58 5.71 -23.63
N ILE A 61 -4.34 6.19 -23.47
CA ILE A 61 -3.83 6.56 -22.16
C ILE A 61 -4.49 7.86 -21.70
N PRO A 62 -5.18 7.87 -20.54
CA PRO A 62 -5.79 9.08 -20.03
C PRO A 62 -4.72 10.09 -19.62
N ALA A 63 -4.97 11.38 -19.86
CA ALA A 63 -4.06 12.45 -19.49
C ALA A 63 -3.93 12.63 -17.97
N GLN A 64 -4.95 12.20 -17.22
CA GLN A 64 -4.99 12.24 -15.76
C GLN A 64 -5.65 10.99 -15.20
N LEU A 65 -5.14 10.47 -14.10
CA LEU A 65 -5.76 9.43 -13.28
C LEU A 65 -5.93 10.00 -11.87
N ASP A 66 -7.12 9.86 -11.28
CA ASP A 66 -7.49 10.46 -9.99
C ASP A 66 -7.26 11.99 -9.90
N GLY A 67 -7.34 12.69 -11.04
CA GLY A 67 -7.05 14.13 -11.12
C GLY A 67 -5.56 14.49 -11.08
N ILE A 68 -4.67 13.50 -11.12
CA ILE A 68 -3.21 13.66 -11.17
C ILE A 68 -2.73 13.41 -12.62
N PRO A 69 -1.88 14.27 -13.20
CA PRO A 69 -1.39 14.10 -14.56
C PRO A 69 -0.51 12.87 -14.72
N VAL A 70 -0.74 12.14 -15.82
CA VAL A 70 0.12 11.04 -16.26
C VAL A 70 1.20 11.59 -17.18
N THR A 71 2.46 11.40 -16.79
CA THR A 71 3.62 11.99 -17.50
C THR A 71 4.61 10.93 -17.97
N SER A 72 4.48 9.70 -17.50
CA SER A 72 5.42 8.62 -17.80
C SER A 72 4.73 7.26 -17.91
N ILE A 73 5.37 6.38 -18.67
CA ILE A 73 4.96 5.00 -18.89
C ILE A 73 6.21 4.13 -18.70
N SER A 74 6.09 3.09 -17.89
CA SER A 74 7.18 2.15 -17.64
C SER A 74 7.40 1.22 -18.84
N ASN A 75 8.64 0.79 -19.05
CA ASN A 75 9.02 -0.06 -20.20
C ASN A 75 8.27 -1.41 -20.27
N ASN A 76 7.64 -1.86 -19.19
CA ASN A 76 6.85 -3.09 -19.13
C ASN A 76 5.42 -2.85 -18.62
N ALA A 77 4.87 -1.68 -18.91
CA ALA A 77 3.53 -1.31 -18.46
C ALA A 77 2.39 -1.96 -19.25
N PHE A 78 2.67 -2.57 -20.42
CA PHE A 78 1.69 -3.23 -21.28
C PHE A 78 2.16 -4.64 -21.64
#